data_AF-A0AAD7TEE9-F1
#
_entry.id   AF-A0AAD7TEE9-F1
#
_cell.length_a   1.000
_cell.length_b   1.000
_cell.length_c   1.000
_cell.angle_alpha   90.00
_cell.angle_beta   90.00
_cell.angle_gamma   90.00
#
_symmetry.space_group_name_H-M   'P 1'
#
loop_
_entity.id
_entity.type
_entity.pdbx_description
1 polymer ?
#
loop_
_entity_poly.entity_id
_entity_poly.type
_entity_poly.pdbx_seq_one_letter_code
_entity_poly.pdbx_strand_id
1 'polypeptide(L)'
;MQNWVVDTCYAPYDVGREEGEERDVDEPQGANPVAPTRDPRTESSQRTRSLKKPLRRNKIKWPKANESEEWRKLDEHLSGLLQTALRGSVEAKLNLFGEILYEECSNRYGEVTIREAVARTKGRREKEIDDLVASRRQLRKRWRKADESEKEGLKVLWHEIRSSVANLRRAERIRRRRKRKEKERSSFFRNPFRHARGLLEEKTNLEEHIRTQYSDPARNNPLGSPGYVPRPTEPSAMFDTSPPKLSELETGDPAG
;
A
#
# COMPACT_ATOMS: atom_id res chain seq x y z
N MET A 1 45.29 -2.16 6.90
CA MET A 1 44.04 -1.47 7.28
C MET A 1 43.77 -0.43 6.22
N GLN A 2 42.86 -0.71 5.30
CA GLN A 2 42.54 0.15 4.16
C GLN A 2 41.05 0.51 4.24
N ASN A 3 40.81 1.80 4.39
CA ASN A 3 39.50 2.43 4.35
C ASN A 3 38.97 2.41 2.92
N TRP A 4 37.74 1.96 2.73
CA TRP A 4 36.94 2.23 1.54
C TRP A 4 35.74 3.08 1.95
N VAL A 5 35.89 4.39 1.74
CA VAL A 5 34.83 5.35 1.38
C VAL A 5 34.52 5.05 -0.09
N VAL A 6 33.30 4.78 -0.54
CA VAL A 6 32.20 5.65 -1.05
C VAL A 6 31.02 4.66 -1.36
N ASP A 7 29.72 4.93 -1.42
CA ASP A 7 28.98 6.12 -1.82
C ASP A 7 27.57 6.06 -1.17
N THR A 8 27.21 7.10 -0.43
CA THR A 8 25.83 7.35 -0.03
C THR A 8 25.17 8.20 -1.11
N CYS A 9 24.23 7.62 -1.89
CA CYS A 9 23.36 8.40 -2.75
C CYS A 9 22.45 9.28 -1.88
N TYR A 10 22.90 10.53 -1.70
CA TYR A 10 22.17 11.66 -1.14
C TYR A 10 21.31 12.23 -2.27
N ALA A 11 20.00 12.01 -2.23
CA ALA A 11 19.07 12.71 -3.12
C ALA A 11 18.77 14.10 -2.49
N PRO A 12 19.10 15.21 -3.17
CA PRO A 12 18.89 16.56 -2.66
C PRO A 12 17.41 16.97 -2.71
N TYR A 13 17.07 17.90 -1.83
CA TYR A 13 15.77 18.56 -1.72
C TYR A 13 15.44 19.39 -2.96
N ASP A 14 14.20 19.31 -3.39
CA ASP A 14 13.57 20.26 -4.32
C ASP A 14 12.83 21.32 -3.48
N VAL A 15 13.41 22.51 -3.38
CA VAL A 15 12.85 23.70 -2.72
C VAL A 15 13.02 24.87 -3.69
N GLY A 16 11.88 25.35 -4.18
CA GLY A 16 11.69 26.51 -5.04
C GLY A 16 10.47 26.22 -5.91
N ARG A 17 9.56 27.13 -6.24
CA ARG A 17 9.46 28.57 -6.06
C ARG A 17 8.10 28.91 -6.70
N GLU A 18 7.12 29.38 -5.94
CA GLU A 18 6.05 30.21 -6.51
C GLU A 18 5.73 31.31 -5.49
N GLU A 19 6.30 32.47 -5.78
CA GLU A 19 5.88 33.78 -5.27
C GLU A 19 4.57 34.14 -5.99
N GLY A 20 3.58 34.58 -5.23
CA GLY A 20 2.27 35.02 -5.73
C GLY A 20 1.65 35.93 -4.70
N GLU A 21 2.09 37.17 -4.71
CA GLU A 21 1.64 38.29 -3.88
C GLU A 21 0.30 38.85 -4.43
N GLU A 22 -0.71 38.78 -3.57
CA GLU A 22 -1.69 39.82 -3.21
C GLU A 22 -2.35 40.69 -4.30
N ARG A 23 -3.70 40.65 -4.37
CA ARG A 23 -4.56 41.84 -4.51
C ARG A 23 -5.91 41.61 -3.86
N ASP A 24 -6.19 42.39 -2.82
CA ASP A 24 -7.52 42.69 -2.27
C ASP A 24 -8.24 43.73 -3.15
N VAL A 25 -9.54 43.56 -3.37
CA VAL A 25 -10.47 44.64 -3.78
C VAL A 25 -11.83 44.42 -3.10
N ASP A 26 -12.27 45.44 -2.36
CA ASP A 26 -13.54 45.57 -1.64
C ASP A 26 -14.79 45.75 -2.54
N GLU A 27 -15.93 45.38 -1.93
CA GLU A 27 -17.39 45.47 -2.20
C GLU A 27 -18.00 46.83 -2.70
N PRO A 28 -19.35 47.07 -2.87
CA PRO A 28 -20.55 46.19 -2.87
C PRO A 28 -21.72 46.56 -3.87
N GLN A 29 -22.84 45.81 -3.76
CA GLN A 29 -24.26 46.06 -4.15
C GLN A 29 -24.69 45.77 -5.61
N GLY A 30 -25.81 45.11 -5.94
CA GLY A 30 -26.92 44.52 -5.17
C GLY A 30 -27.96 43.86 -6.11
N ALA A 31 -28.94 43.17 -5.52
CA ALA A 31 -30.17 42.56 -6.06
C ALA A 31 -30.26 41.01 -5.94
N ASN A 32 -30.98 40.57 -4.90
CA ASN A 32 -31.58 39.23 -4.72
C ASN A 32 -33.00 39.22 -5.33
N PRO A 33 -33.76 38.10 -5.37
CA PRO A 33 -33.40 36.67 -5.48
C PRO A 33 -34.28 35.93 -6.53
N VAL A 34 -33.84 34.77 -7.05
CA VAL A 34 -34.80 33.76 -7.58
C VAL A 34 -34.46 32.41 -6.97
N ALA A 35 -35.42 31.88 -6.23
CA ALA A 35 -35.34 30.63 -5.50
C ALA A 35 -35.31 29.41 -6.43
N PRO A 36 -34.60 28.32 -6.04
CA PRO A 36 -34.56 27.07 -6.79
C PRO A 36 -35.84 26.27 -6.57
N THR A 37 -36.41 25.80 -7.67
CA THR A 37 -37.55 24.86 -7.72
C THR A 37 -37.19 23.58 -6.97
N ARG A 38 -37.93 23.29 -5.90
CA ARG A 38 -37.87 22.05 -5.11
C ARG A 38 -38.85 21.05 -5.69
N ASP A 39 -38.36 19.97 -6.29
CA ASP A 39 -39.17 18.79 -6.57
C ASP A 39 -39.35 17.95 -5.29
N PRO A 40 -40.60 17.66 -4.87
CA PRO A 40 -40.88 16.99 -3.61
C PRO A 40 -41.10 15.50 -3.85
N ARG A 41 -40.04 14.72 -4.01
CA ARG A 41 -40.13 13.26 -3.85
C ARG A 41 -38.74 12.63 -3.75
N THR A 42 -38.29 12.39 -2.53
CA THR A 42 -37.69 11.12 -2.03
C THR A 42 -37.05 11.38 -0.66
N GLU A 43 -37.87 11.78 0.32
CA GLU A 43 -37.52 11.66 1.74
C GLU A 43 -38.48 10.65 2.36
N SER A 44 -38.16 9.36 2.24
CA SER A 44 -38.65 8.28 3.11
C SER A 44 -38.07 6.93 2.66
N SER A 45 -36.78 6.71 2.89
CA SER A 45 -36.21 5.35 2.97
C SER A 45 -34.85 5.34 3.65
N GLN A 46 -34.73 6.06 4.76
CA GLN A 46 -33.66 5.83 5.74
C GLN A 46 -34.27 5.55 7.11
N ARG A 47 -35.26 4.66 7.14
CA ARG A 47 -35.70 3.99 8.36
C ARG A 47 -35.91 2.52 8.02
N THR A 48 -35.20 1.69 8.76
CA THR A 48 -35.39 0.24 8.87
C THR A 48 -35.20 -0.60 7.60
N ARG A 49 -33.97 -0.74 7.11
CA ARG A 49 -33.49 -2.01 6.54
C ARG A 49 -32.06 -2.30 7.01
N SER A 50 -31.89 -2.45 8.31
CA SER A 50 -30.88 -3.37 8.82
C SER A 50 -31.36 -4.78 8.49
N LEU A 51 -31.22 -5.17 7.22
CA LEU A 51 -31.20 -6.59 6.85
C LEU A 51 -29.98 -7.13 7.58
N LYS A 52 -30.21 -7.69 8.78
CA LYS A 52 -29.25 -8.55 9.46
C LYS A 52 -28.86 -9.59 8.41
N LYS A 53 -27.67 -9.45 7.82
CA LYS A 53 -27.09 -10.52 7.01
C LYS A 53 -27.20 -11.79 7.88
N PRO A 54 -27.70 -12.92 7.36
CA PRO A 54 -27.80 -14.13 8.17
C PRO A 54 -26.42 -14.37 8.78
N LEU A 55 -26.40 -14.51 10.11
CA LEU A 55 -25.19 -14.75 10.87
C LEU A 55 -24.50 -15.97 10.23
N ARG A 56 -23.31 -15.77 9.66
CA ARG A 56 -22.61 -16.86 8.99
C ARG A 56 -22.34 -17.94 10.03
N ARG A 57 -22.83 -19.14 9.79
CA ARG A 57 -22.59 -20.33 10.60
C ARG A 57 -21.09 -20.54 10.78
N ASN A 58 -20.66 -20.94 11.98
CA ASN A 58 -19.26 -21.25 12.26
C ASN A 58 -18.80 -22.46 11.43
N LYS A 59 -17.52 -22.52 11.07
CA LYS A 59 -16.98 -23.66 10.31
C LYS A 59 -16.99 -24.91 11.19
N ILE A 60 -17.28 -26.07 10.63
CA ILE A 60 -17.23 -27.36 11.35
C ILE A 60 -15.80 -27.89 11.36
N LYS A 61 -15.39 -28.54 12.46
CA LYS A 61 -14.09 -29.22 12.57
C LYS A 61 -14.14 -30.57 11.87
N TRP A 62 -13.96 -30.59 10.55
CA TRP A 62 -13.99 -31.83 9.79
C TRP A 62 -12.90 -32.83 10.24
N PRO A 63 -13.17 -34.14 10.20
CA PRO A 63 -12.15 -35.19 10.31
C PRO A 63 -11.00 -34.96 9.34
N LYS A 64 -9.83 -35.52 9.64
CA LYS A 64 -8.72 -35.45 8.69
C LYS A 64 -9.04 -36.30 7.45
N ALA A 65 -8.50 -35.92 6.29
CA ALA A 65 -8.78 -36.63 5.04
C ALA A 65 -8.33 -38.11 5.04
N ASN A 66 -7.39 -38.49 5.91
CA ASN A 66 -6.91 -39.85 6.06
C ASN A 66 -7.77 -40.73 6.98
N GLU A 67 -8.77 -40.17 7.67
CA GLU A 67 -9.69 -40.90 8.55
C GLU A 67 -10.90 -41.45 7.76
N SER A 68 -10.62 -42.29 6.76
CA SER A 68 -11.62 -42.79 5.80
C SER A 68 -12.81 -43.51 6.45
N GLU A 69 -12.58 -44.24 7.55
CA GLU A 69 -13.64 -44.92 8.28
C GLU A 69 -14.61 -43.94 8.97
N GLU A 70 -14.10 -42.82 9.52
CA GLU A 70 -14.95 -41.81 10.14
C GLU A 70 -15.79 -41.06 9.11
N TRP A 71 -15.23 -40.80 7.93
CA TRP A 71 -15.99 -40.26 6.79
C TRP A 71 -17.09 -41.21 6.32
N ARG A 72 -16.81 -42.52 6.24
CA ARG A 72 -17.81 -43.52 5.85
C ARG A 72 -18.96 -43.60 6.86
N LYS A 73 -18.64 -43.67 8.17
CA LYS A 73 -19.65 -43.68 9.24
C LYS A 73 -20.51 -42.41 9.24
N LEU A 74 -19.92 -41.26 8.91
CA LEU A 74 -20.65 -40.01 8.79
C LEU A 74 -21.64 -40.05 7.62
N ASP A 75 -21.20 -40.53 6.46
CA ASP A 75 -22.03 -40.61 5.25
C ASP A 75 -23.21 -41.60 5.43
N GLU A 76 -22.95 -42.78 5.99
CA GLU A 76 -24.00 -43.77 6.31
C GLU A 76 -25.04 -43.20 7.30
N HIS A 77 -24.59 -42.47 8.32
CA HIS A 77 -25.48 -41.85 9.30
C HIS A 77 -26.31 -40.70 8.69
N LEU A 78 -25.65 -39.79 7.95
CA LEU A 78 -26.32 -38.67 7.30
C LEU A 78 -27.32 -39.13 6.25
N SER A 79 -26.98 -40.15 5.45
CA SER A 79 -27.89 -40.70 4.44
C SER A 79 -29.15 -41.30 5.09
N GLY A 80 -29.03 -42.04 6.18
CA GLY A 80 -30.18 -42.56 6.93
C GLY A 80 -31.04 -41.44 7.56
N LEU A 81 -30.40 -40.43 8.15
CA LEU A 81 -31.09 -39.29 8.76
C LEU A 81 -31.83 -38.47 7.69
N LEU A 82 -31.18 -38.16 6.56
CA LEU A 82 -31.80 -37.41 5.48
C LEU A 82 -32.95 -38.17 4.83
N GLN A 83 -32.86 -39.49 4.66
CA GLN A 83 -33.95 -40.31 4.14
C GLN A 83 -35.20 -40.27 5.04
N THR A 84 -35.02 -40.16 6.35
CA THR A 84 -36.14 -40.10 7.31
C THR A 84 -36.72 -38.69 7.45
N ALA A 85 -35.87 -37.66 7.45
CA ALA A 85 -36.26 -36.28 7.74
C ALA A 85 -36.72 -35.47 6.52
N LEU A 86 -36.21 -35.73 5.30
CA LEU A 86 -36.59 -34.94 4.12
C LEU A 86 -37.90 -35.43 3.50
N ARG A 87 -39.02 -34.83 3.92
CA ARG A 87 -40.33 -34.98 3.26
C ARG A 87 -40.87 -33.62 2.83
N GLY A 88 -41.61 -33.56 1.71
CA GLY A 88 -42.22 -32.33 1.19
C GLY A 88 -41.69 -31.83 -0.16
N SER A 89 -41.90 -30.54 -0.44
CA SER A 89 -41.50 -29.87 -1.69
C SER A 89 -39.98 -29.76 -1.84
N VAL A 90 -39.51 -29.57 -3.08
CA VAL A 90 -38.06 -29.50 -3.39
C VAL A 90 -37.38 -28.33 -2.65
N GLU A 91 -38.02 -27.16 -2.58
CA GLU A 91 -37.47 -25.99 -1.90
C GLU A 91 -37.36 -26.20 -0.39
N ALA A 92 -38.38 -26.80 0.23
CA ALA A 92 -38.36 -27.14 1.66
C ALA A 92 -37.26 -28.15 1.98
N LYS A 93 -37.06 -29.15 1.10
CA LYS A 93 -35.98 -30.14 1.21
C LYS A 93 -34.59 -29.51 1.13
N LEU A 94 -34.37 -28.56 0.22
CA LEU A 94 -33.07 -27.90 0.07
C LEU A 94 -32.71 -27.03 1.28
N ASN A 95 -33.69 -26.31 1.83
CA ASN A 95 -33.49 -25.50 3.03
C ASN A 95 -33.19 -26.37 4.26
N LEU A 96 -33.98 -27.44 4.46
CA LEU A 96 -33.83 -28.34 5.60
C LEU A 96 -32.57 -29.20 5.51
N PHE A 97 -32.16 -29.61 4.30
CA PHE A 97 -30.94 -30.37 4.07
C PHE A 97 -29.71 -29.67 4.66
N GLY A 98 -29.56 -28.36 4.36
CA GLY A 98 -28.44 -27.58 4.85
C GLY A 98 -28.48 -27.34 6.36
N GLU A 99 -29.66 -27.29 6.97
CA GLU A 99 -29.84 -27.19 8.42
C GLU A 99 -29.45 -28.48 9.14
N ILE A 100 -30.05 -29.59 8.73
CA ILE A 100 -29.79 -30.92 9.28
C ILE A 100 -28.32 -31.29 9.19
N LEU A 101 -27.72 -31.11 8.01
CA LEU A 101 -26.31 -31.45 7.80
C LEU A 101 -25.41 -30.62 8.73
N TYR A 102 -25.72 -29.34 8.89
CA TYR A 102 -24.94 -28.47 9.75
C TYR A 102 -25.10 -28.82 11.23
N GLU A 103 -26.33 -29.01 11.71
CA GLU A 103 -26.61 -29.37 13.10
C GLU A 103 -25.96 -30.69 13.48
N GLU A 104 -26.15 -31.74 12.66
CA GLU A 104 -25.59 -33.06 12.96
C GLU A 104 -24.05 -33.04 12.94
N CYS A 105 -23.45 -32.41 11.93
CA CYS A 105 -22.00 -32.35 11.82
C CYS A 105 -21.37 -31.43 12.87
N SER A 106 -22.02 -30.32 13.24
CA SER A 106 -21.55 -29.41 14.29
C SER A 106 -21.69 -30.02 15.69
N ASN A 107 -22.75 -30.80 15.94
CA ASN A 107 -22.91 -31.54 17.20
C ASN A 107 -21.85 -32.63 17.35
N ARG A 108 -21.58 -33.39 16.27
CA ARG A 108 -20.63 -34.52 16.32
C ARG A 108 -19.16 -34.08 16.38
N TYR A 109 -18.77 -33.10 15.58
CA TYR A 109 -17.36 -32.70 15.46
C TYR A 109 -17.02 -31.37 16.12
N GLY A 110 -18.03 -30.61 16.54
CA GLY A 110 -17.87 -29.29 17.10
C GLY A 110 -17.59 -28.22 16.04
N GLU A 111 -17.79 -26.98 16.47
CA GLU A 111 -17.49 -25.80 15.66
C GLU A 111 -16.04 -25.33 15.87
N VAL A 112 -15.45 -24.83 14.79
CA VAL A 112 -14.23 -24.04 14.82
C VAL A 112 -14.59 -22.72 15.46
N THR A 113 -14.22 -22.57 16.73
CA THR A 113 -14.24 -21.27 17.40
C THR A 113 -13.40 -20.31 16.58
N ILE A 114 -14.04 -19.31 15.97
CA ILE A 114 -13.31 -18.18 15.43
C ILE A 114 -12.63 -17.54 16.63
N ARG A 115 -11.33 -17.75 16.77
CA ARG A 115 -10.56 -17.03 17.78
C ARG A 115 -10.75 -15.56 17.45
N GLU A 116 -11.45 -14.83 18.32
CA GLU A 116 -11.54 -13.39 18.19
C GLU A 116 -10.11 -12.88 18.13
N ALA A 117 -9.78 -12.20 17.04
CA ALA A 117 -8.45 -11.64 16.86
C ALA A 117 -8.24 -10.65 18.01
N VAL A 118 -7.41 -11.03 18.98
CA VAL A 118 -7.08 -10.15 20.10
C VAL A 118 -6.58 -8.84 19.52
N ALA A 119 -7.27 -7.75 19.86
CA ALA A 119 -6.96 -6.44 19.34
C ALA A 119 -5.49 -6.13 19.62
N ARG A 120 -4.71 -5.87 18.57
CA ARG A 120 -3.29 -5.55 18.68
C ARG A 120 -3.13 -4.34 19.60
N THR A 121 -2.52 -4.53 20.76
CA THR A 121 -2.19 -3.43 21.66
C THR A 121 -1.21 -2.48 20.98
N LYS A 122 -1.55 -1.20 20.92
CA LYS A 122 -0.68 -0.16 20.34
C LYS A 122 0.61 -0.07 21.14
N GLY A 123 1.74 -0.03 20.44
CA GLY A 123 3.06 0.16 21.07
C GLY A 123 3.23 1.61 21.58
N ARG A 124 4.20 1.83 22.48
CA ARG A 124 4.48 3.16 23.07
C ARG A 124 4.54 4.30 22.04
N ARG A 125 5.30 4.11 20.95
CA ARG A 125 5.46 5.13 19.88
C ARG A 125 4.20 5.38 19.07
N GLU A 126 3.35 4.37 18.92
CA GLU A 126 2.08 4.51 18.21
C GLU A 126 1.09 5.33 19.04
N LYS A 127 1.06 5.09 20.36
CA LYS A 127 0.33 5.94 21.31
C LYS A 127 0.82 7.39 21.27
N GLU A 128 2.13 7.60 21.33
CA GLU A 128 2.72 8.94 21.26
C GLU A 128 2.37 9.70 19.97
N ILE A 129 2.37 9.01 18.82
CA ILE A 129 1.91 9.60 17.55
C ILE A 129 0.42 9.97 17.62
N ASP A 130 -0.41 9.09 18.19
CA ASP A 130 -1.85 9.35 18.33
C ASP A 130 -2.12 10.55 19.26
N ASP A 131 -1.39 10.65 20.37
CA ASP A 131 -1.47 11.74 21.33
C ASP A 131 -1.08 13.08 20.66
N LEU A 132 0.04 13.11 19.93
CA LEU A 132 0.45 14.30 19.17
C LEU A 132 -0.56 14.68 18.08
N VAL A 133 -1.17 13.71 17.42
CA VAL A 133 -2.24 13.96 16.43
C VAL A 133 -3.49 14.53 17.11
N ALA A 134 -3.84 14.03 18.30
CA ALA A 134 -4.94 14.58 19.10
C ALA A 134 -4.64 16.02 19.53
N SER A 135 -3.45 16.31 20.05
CA SER A 135 -2.98 17.65 20.40
C SER A 135 -3.03 18.60 19.21
N ARG A 136 -2.57 18.15 18.02
CA ARG A 136 -2.66 18.95 16.78
C ARG A 136 -4.11 19.30 16.42
N ARG A 137 -5.04 18.35 16.58
CA ARG A 137 -6.48 18.58 16.34
C ARG A 137 -7.07 19.56 17.35
N GLN A 138 -6.69 19.47 18.61
CA GLN A 138 -7.10 20.42 19.65
C GLN A 138 -6.55 21.82 19.36
N LEU A 139 -5.30 21.93 18.94
CA LEU A 139 -4.68 23.20 18.58
C LEU A 139 -5.41 23.88 17.41
N ARG A 140 -5.83 23.11 16.40
CA ARG A 140 -6.67 23.62 15.31
C ARG A 140 -8.07 24.06 15.77
N LYS A 141 -8.59 23.52 16.87
CA LYS A 141 -9.84 24.02 17.48
C LYS A 141 -9.60 25.33 18.22
N ARG A 142 -8.49 25.47 18.94
CA ARG A 142 -8.09 26.70 19.64
C ARG A 142 -7.80 27.83 18.66
N TRP A 143 -7.06 27.56 17.59
CA TRP A 143 -6.76 28.52 16.52
C TRP A 143 -8.01 29.21 15.95
N ARG A 144 -9.10 28.46 15.77
CA ARG A 144 -10.36 29.00 15.25
C ARG A 144 -11.07 29.98 16.20
N LYS A 145 -10.67 30.04 17.47
CA LYS A 145 -11.26 30.87 18.52
C LYS A 145 -10.29 31.90 19.08
N ALA A 146 -9.05 31.89 18.64
CA ALA A 146 -7.97 32.68 19.20
C ALA A 146 -7.87 34.05 18.53
N ASP A 147 -7.45 35.06 19.29
CA ASP A 147 -7.12 36.39 18.80
C ASP A 147 -5.78 36.38 18.05
N GLU A 148 -5.50 37.45 17.28
CA GLU A 148 -4.34 37.47 16.37
C GLU A 148 -2.99 37.34 17.11
N SER A 149 -2.87 37.94 18.29
CA SER A 149 -1.69 37.81 19.15
C SER A 149 -1.48 36.38 19.66
N GLU A 150 -2.57 35.66 19.97
CA GLU A 150 -2.50 34.27 20.44
C GLU A 150 -2.20 33.29 19.30
N LYS A 151 -2.63 33.61 18.07
CA LYS A 151 -2.36 32.79 16.88
C LYS A 151 -0.88 32.63 16.63
N GLU A 152 -0.05 33.65 16.82
CA GLU A 152 1.40 33.52 16.65
C GLU A 152 2.00 32.43 17.56
N GLY A 153 1.63 32.40 18.83
CA GLY A 153 2.07 31.36 19.77
C GLY A 153 1.54 29.97 19.41
N LEU A 154 0.28 29.88 18.97
CA LEU A 154 -0.30 28.63 18.49
C LEU A 154 0.40 28.12 17.21
N LYS A 155 0.97 29.00 16.39
CA LYS A 155 1.67 28.65 15.16
C LYS A 155 2.97 27.93 15.48
N VAL A 156 3.73 28.45 16.45
CA VAL A 156 4.97 27.84 16.95
C VAL A 156 4.69 26.42 17.47
N LEU A 157 3.70 26.28 18.35
CA LEU A 157 3.32 24.97 18.90
C LEU A 157 2.85 23.99 17.82
N TRP A 158 2.18 24.49 16.78
CA TRP A 158 1.77 23.66 15.66
C TRP A 158 2.96 23.13 14.84
N HIS A 159 3.95 23.99 14.58
CA HIS A 159 5.19 23.60 13.91
C HIS A 159 5.96 22.56 14.73
N GLU A 160 6.06 22.75 16.03
CA GLU A 160 6.70 21.79 16.94
C GLU A 160 6.01 20.42 16.88
N ILE A 161 4.69 20.38 17.05
CA ILE A 161 3.93 19.12 16.98
C ILE A 161 4.09 18.45 15.61
N ARG A 162 4.08 19.22 14.51
CA ARG A 162 4.31 18.67 13.16
C ARG A 162 5.71 18.07 13.03
N SER A 163 6.73 18.77 13.51
CA SER A 163 8.11 18.30 13.49
C SER A 163 8.24 16.99 14.27
N SER A 164 7.72 16.95 15.50
CA SER A 164 7.73 15.76 16.36
C SER A 164 7.03 14.56 15.72
N VAL A 165 5.84 14.74 15.14
CA VAL A 165 5.14 13.66 14.42
C VAL A 165 5.95 13.16 13.22
N ALA A 166 6.53 14.06 12.44
CA ALA A 166 7.35 13.69 11.28
C ALA A 166 8.59 12.89 11.71
N ASN A 167 9.27 13.33 12.77
CA ASN A 167 10.45 12.68 13.32
C ASN A 167 10.13 11.28 13.86
N LEU A 168 9.05 11.13 14.65
CA LEU A 168 8.61 9.82 15.15
C LEU A 168 8.24 8.85 14.02
N ARG A 169 7.51 9.33 13.00
CA ARG A 169 7.15 8.51 11.83
C ARG A 169 8.39 8.09 11.04
N ARG A 170 9.36 8.99 10.86
CA ARG A 170 10.64 8.69 10.20
C ARG A 170 11.43 7.65 10.99
N ALA A 171 11.58 7.83 12.30
CA ALA A 171 12.27 6.88 13.18
C ALA A 171 11.62 5.49 13.13
N GLU A 172 10.28 5.42 13.17
CA GLU A 172 9.56 4.15 13.11
C GLU A 172 9.68 3.50 11.72
N ARG A 173 9.67 4.28 10.63
CA ARG A 173 9.94 3.77 9.27
C ARG A 173 11.33 3.16 9.17
N ILE A 174 12.36 3.86 9.68
CA ILE A 174 13.75 3.36 9.70
C ILE A 174 13.83 2.05 10.49
N ARG A 175 13.24 2.01 11.69
CA ARG A 175 13.22 0.80 12.53
C ARG A 175 12.56 -0.38 11.82
N ARG A 176 11.38 -0.18 11.23
CA ARG A 176 10.65 -1.22 10.49
C ARG A 176 11.45 -1.70 9.29
N ARG A 177 12.11 -0.79 8.57
CA ARG A 177 13.01 -1.14 7.46
C ARG A 177 14.18 -1.99 7.94
N ARG A 178 14.86 -1.60 9.02
CA ARG A 178 15.96 -2.38 9.63
C ARG A 178 15.47 -3.77 10.06
N LYS A 179 14.33 -3.85 10.75
CA LYS A 179 13.74 -5.14 11.17
C LYS A 179 13.38 -6.02 9.99
N ARG A 180 12.86 -5.45 8.89
CA ARG A 180 12.56 -6.19 7.66
C ARG A 180 13.83 -6.74 7.03
N LYS A 181 14.85 -5.89 6.84
CA LYS A 181 16.16 -6.32 6.32
C LYS A 181 16.77 -7.43 7.18
N GLU A 182 16.73 -7.30 8.50
CA GLU A 182 17.26 -8.32 9.40
C GLU A 182 16.49 -9.65 9.28
N LYS A 183 15.15 -9.57 9.17
CA LYS A 183 14.32 -10.76 8.92
C LYS A 183 14.63 -11.41 7.58
N GLU A 184 14.82 -10.62 6.52
CA GLU A 184 15.22 -11.12 5.20
C GLU A 184 16.59 -11.81 5.26
N ARG A 185 17.59 -11.17 5.88
CA ARG A 185 18.92 -11.77 6.10
C ARG A 185 18.83 -13.06 6.89
N SER A 186 18.15 -13.05 8.03
CA SER A 186 17.93 -14.24 8.85
C SER A 186 17.21 -15.35 8.08
N SER A 187 16.22 -15.00 7.25
CA SER A 187 15.51 -15.97 6.41
C SER A 187 16.42 -16.59 5.36
N PHE A 188 17.28 -15.79 4.72
CA PHE A 188 18.24 -16.26 3.73
C PHE A 188 19.25 -17.21 4.38
N PHE A 189 19.88 -16.82 5.49
CA PHE A 189 20.87 -17.65 6.17
C PHE A 189 20.27 -18.91 6.80
N ARG A 190 19.00 -18.87 7.24
CA ARG A 190 18.32 -20.05 7.80
C ARG A 190 18.00 -21.10 6.74
N ASN A 191 17.56 -20.69 5.55
CA ASN A 191 17.32 -21.60 4.43
C ASN A 191 17.42 -20.84 3.09
N PRO A 192 18.60 -20.85 2.45
CA PRO A 192 18.86 -20.02 1.28
C PRO A 192 18.03 -20.45 0.07
N PHE A 193 17.88 -21.76 -0.15
CA PHE A 193 17.11 -22.29 -1.29
C PHE A 193 15.62 -22.00 -1.17
N ARG A 194 15.03 -22.15 0.02
CA ARG A 194 13.62 -21.79 0.25
C ARG A 194 13.40 -20.29 0.09
N HIS A 195 14.33 -19.48 0.58
CA HIS A 195 14.27 -18.02 0.41
C HIS A 195 14.35 -17.63 -1.07
N ALA A 196 15.30 -18.19 -1.82
CA ALA A 196 15.47 -17.96 -3.25
C ALA A 196 14.25 -18.44 -4.07
N ARG A 197 13.67 -19.60 -3.72
CA ARG A 197 12.42 -20.08 -4.34
C ARG A 197 11.28 -19.09 -4.13
N GLY A 198 11.10 -18.57 -2.92
CA GLY A 198 10.10 -17.52 -2.66
C GLY A 198 10.33 -16.25 -3.49
N LEU A 199 11.59 -15.82 -3.66
CA LEU A 199 11.92 -14.67 -4.51
C LEU A 199 11.63 -14.90 -6.00
N LEU A 200 11.73 -16.14 -6.47
CA LEU A 200 11.50 -16.50 -7.87
C LEU A 200 10.01 -16.74 -8.15
N GLU A 201 9.30 -17.35 -7.21
CA GLU A 201 7.85 -17.62 -7.27
C GLU A 201 7.02 -16.34 -7.17
N GLU A 202 7.47 -15.32 -6.42
CA GLU A 202 6.83 -13.99 -6.44
C GLU A 202 7.04 -13.23 -7.76
N LYS A 203 7.99 -13.69 -8.60
CA LYS A 203 8.42 -13.03 -9.83
C LYS A 203 8.13 -13.86 -11.08
N THR A 204 7.03 -14.61 -11.12
CA THR A 204 6.63 -15.36 -12.33
C THR A 204 6.46 -14.48 -13.57
N ASN A 205 6.30 -13.16 -13.40
CA ASN A 205 6.27 -12.18 -14.50
C ASN A 205 7.62 -11.48 -14.73
N LEU A 206 8.74 -12.02 -14.23
CA LEU A 206 10.05 -11.42 -14.43
C LEU A 206 10.44 -11.41 -15.91
N GLU A 207 10.21 -12.51 -16.61
CA GLU A 207 10.52 -12.62 -18.03
C GLU A 207 9.65 -11.67 -18.87
N GLU A 208 8.36 -11.57 -18.55
CA GLU A 208 7.46 -10.58 -19.17
C GLU A 208 7.91 -9.15 -18.87
N HIS A 209 8.23 -8.84 -17.62
CA HIS A 209 8.69 -7.51 -17.21
C HIS A 209 10.01 -7.12 -17.89
N ILE A 210 10.97 -8.05 -17.97
CA ILE A 210 12.24 -7.84 -18.69
C ILE A 210 11.96 -7.62 -20.18
N ARG A 211 11.06 -8.42 -20.76
CA ARG A 211 10.64 -8.29 -22.16
C ARG A 211 9.97 -6.95 -22.42
N THR A 212 9.11 -6.45 -21.53
CA THR A 212 8.42 -5.17 -21.71
C THR A 212 9.32 -3.97 -21.48
N GLN A 213 10.20 -4.01 -20.47
CA GLN A 213 11.01 -2.84 -20.08
C GLN A 213 12.31 -2.71 -20.88
N TYR A 214 12.91 -3.83 -21.27
CA TYR A 214 14.28 -3.84 -21.81
C TYR A 214 14.41 -4.54 -23.17
N SER A 215 13.37 -5.23 -23.66
CA SER A 215 13.40 -5.75 -25.03
C SER A 215 12.85 -4.71 -25.99
N ASP A 216 13.61 -4.44 -27.04
CA ASP A 216 13.09 -3.76 -28.23
C ASP A 216 12.03 -4.66 -28.90
N PRO A 217 10.78 -4.20 -29.09
CA PRO A 217 9.74 -4.94 -29.80
C PRO A 217 10.12 -5.28 -31.25
N ALA A 218 10.96 -4.46 -31.87
CA ALA A 218 11.43 -4.61 -33.24
C ALA A 218 12.80 -5.31 -33.34
N ARG A 219 13.30 -5.93 -32.26
CA ARG A 219 14.61 -6.60 -32.23
C ARG A 219 14.82 -7.63 -33.35
N ASN A 220 13.75 -8.30 -33.75
CA ASN A 220 13.80 -9.32 -34.81
C ASN A 220 13.57 -8.76 -36.22
N ASN A 221 13.27 -7.46 -36.33
CA ASN A 221 13.19 -6.80 -37.62
C ASN A 221 14.61 -6.34 -38.00
N PRO A 222 15.14 -6.78 -39.15
CA PRO A 222 16.43 -6.29 -39.61
C PRO A 222 16.35 -4.78 -39.79
N LEU A 223 17.30 -4.06 -39.21
CA LEU A 223 17.43 -2.63 -39.47
C LEU A 223 17.65 -2.44 -40.97
N GLY A 224 16.95 -1.46 -41.56
CA GLY A 224 17.18 -1.09 -42.94
C GLY A 224 18.62 -0.63 -43.17
N SER A 225 19.02 -0.56 -44.43
CA SER A 225 20.33 0.03 -44.78
C SER A 225 20.44 1.41 -44.12
N PRO A 226 21.54 1.73 -43.40
CA PRO A 226 21.71 2.98 -42.68
C PRO A 226 22.01 4.13 -43.66
N GLY A 227 21.13 4.34 -44.63
CA GLY A 227 21.17 5.41 -45.63
C GLY A 227 22.56 5.69 -46.20
N TYR A 228 22.78 6.96 -46.54
CA TYR A 228 24.11 7.47 -46.84
C TYR A 228 24.75 7.91 -45.52
N VAL A 229 25.79 7.18 -45.10
CA VAL A 229 26.67 7.62 -44.02
C VAL A 229 27.75 8.52 -44.66
N PRO A 230 27.78 9.83 -44.36
CA PRO A 230 28.82 10.71 -44.88
C PRO A 230 30.17 10.19 -44.44
N ARG A 231 31.05 9.87 -45.39
CA ARG A 231 32.45 9.60 -45.05
C ARG A 231 33.08 10.95 -44.73
N PRO A 232 33.61 11.16 -43.52
CA PRO A 232 34.36 12.36 -43.25
C PRO A 232 35.55 12.43 -44.21
N THR A 233 35.91 13.63 -44.63
CA THR A 233 37.16 13.86 -45.37
C THR A 233 38.33 13.37 -44.52
N GLU A 234 39.32 12.76 -45.15
CA GLU A 234 40.52 12.32 -44.45
C GLU A 234 41.16 13.51 -43.71
N PRO A 235 41.62 13.30 -42.45
CA PRO A 235 42.22 14.38 -41.69
C PRO A 235 43.50 14.84 -42.40
N SER A 236 43.57 16.14 -42.70
CA SER A 236 44.73 16.76 -43.34
C SER A 236 45.97 16.77 -42.42
N ALA A 237 45.74 16.76 -41.11
CA ALA A 237 46.79 16.71 -40.09
C ALA A 237 46.84 15.32 -39.43
N MET A 238 48.06 14.82 -39.20
CA MET A 238 48.27 13.64 -38.38
C MET A 238 47.83 13.90 -36.94
N PHE A 239 47.19 12.90 -36.31
CA PHE A 239 46.82 12.95 -34.91
C PHE A 239 48.09 13.02 -34.04
N ASP A 240 48.20 14.05 -33.20
CA ASP A 240 49.32 14.18 -32.28
C ASP A 240 49.18 13.11 -31.17
N THR A 241 50.03 12.09 -31.22
CA THR A 241 50.09 11.03 -30.20
C THR A 241 51.05 11.36 -29.06
N SER A 242 51.59 12.57 -28.99
CA SER A 242 52.44 12.97 -27.88
C SER A 242 51.63 13.10 -26.57
N PRO A 243 52.25 12.85 -25.41
CA PRO A 243 51.59 13.08 -24.12
C PRO A 243 51.13 14.54 -23.99
N PRO A 244 50.02 14.80 -23.27
CA PRO A 244 49.52 16.17 -23.08
C PRO A 244 50.61 17.06 -22.47
N LYS A 245 50.77 18.25 -23.03
CA LYS A 245 51.77 19.22 -22.57
C LYS A 245 51.18 20.01 -21.40
N LEU A 246 52.02 20.35 -20.42
CA LEU A 246 51.60 21.14 -19.24
C LEU A 246 50.89 22.46 -19.62
N SER A 247 51.27 23.07 -20.75
CA SER A 247 50.63 24.28 -21.29
C SER A 247 49.16 24.10 -21.66
N GLU A 248 48.72 22.89 -22.02
CA GLU A 248 47.32 22.59 -22.36
C GLU A 248 46.41 22.53 -21.12
N LEU A 249 47.01 22.31 -19.94
CA LEU A 249 46.30 22.25 -18.67
C LEU A 249 46.14 23.63 -18.00
N GLU A 250 46.93 24.61 -18.41
CA GLU A 250 46.89 25.97 -17.85
C GLU A 250 45.87 26.87 -18.56
N THR A 251 45.48 26.58 -19.80
CA THR A 251 44.42 27.31 -20.52
C THR A 251 43.03 26.73 -20.21
N GLY A 252 42.65 26.78 -18.95
CA GLY A 252 41.26 26.79 -18.53
C GLY A 252 40.89 28.23 -18.19
N ASP A 253 40.38 28.98 -19.15
CA ASP A 253 39.86 30.34 -18.94
C ASP A 253 38.92 30.40 -17.71
N PRO A 254 39.22 31.22 -16.70
CA PRO A 254 38.20 31.66 -15.75
C PRO A 254 37.43 32.81 -16.38
N ALA A 255 36.50 32.50 -17.28
CA ALA A 255 35.58 33.48 -17.82
C ALA A 255 34.30 33.54 -16.98
N GLY A 256 34.14 34.67 -16.27
CA GLY A 256 32.84 35.31 -15.97
C GLY A 256 32.05 34.80 -14.77
#